data_AF-A0A662SM53-F1
#
_entry.id   AF-A0A662SM53-F1
#
_cell.length_a   1.000
_cell.length_b   1.000
_cell.length_c   1.000
_cell.angle_alpha   90.00
_cell.angle_beta   90.00
_cell.angle_gamma   90.00
#
_symmetry.space_group_name_H-M   'P 1'
#
loop_
_entity.id
_entity.type
_entity.pdbx_description
1 polymer ?
#
loop_
_entity_poly.entity_id
_entity_poly.type
_entity_poly.pdbx_seq_one_letter_code
_entity_poly.pdbx_strand_id
1 'polypeptide(L)'
;MKAKRRRRSIIINPRKGVSVMAVMNKQQAKKFAEMNDFFLDLLNYLREKGVIDKKDHSKLLLIGYERLVEHLQKIKVISAKEARDAMKNGYKSLVYSLAK
;
A
#
# COMPACT_ATOMS: atom_id res chain seq x y z
N MET A 1 22.66 -43.54 -21.74
CA MET A 1 22.36 -42.08 -21.87
C MET A 1 21.13 -41.76 -21.02
N LYS A 2 21.27 -41.02 -19.91
CA LYS A 2 20.15 -40.69 -19.00
C LYS A 2 19.60 -39.30 -19.34
N ALA A 3 18.34 -39.26 -19.76
CA ALA A 3 17.61 -38.04 -20.10
C ALA A 3 17.51 -37.08 -18.90
N LYS A 4 17.99 -35.85 -19.10
CA LYS A 4 18.05 -34.78 -18.09
C LYS A 4 16.62 -34.24 -17.87
N ARG A 5 16.10 -34.46 -16.65
CA ARG A 5 14.75 -34.09 -16.22
C ARG A 5 14.49 -32.58 -16.36
N ARG A 6 13.31 -32.26 -16.91
CA ARG A 6 12.70 -30.93 -17.04
C ARG A 6 12.68 -30.20 -15.69
N ARG A 7 13.27 -28.99 -15.61
CA ARG A 7 12.95 -28.05 -14.54
C ARG A 7 11.82 -27.15 -15.06
N ARG A 8 10.61 -27.41 -14.55
CA ARG A 8 9.46 -26.51 -14.69
C ARG A 8 9.89 -25.17 -14.11
N SER A 9 9.82 -24.10 -14.90
CA SER A 9 9.94 -22.73 -14.41
C SER A 9 8.86 -22.52 -13.38
N ILE A 10 9.26 -22.50 -12.10
CA ILE A 10 8.39 -22.08 -11.02
C ILE A 10 8.12 -20.59 -11.31
N ILE A 11 6.91 -20.26 -11.74
CA ILE A 11 6.43 -18.89 -11.67
C ILE A 11 6.21 -18.63 -10.18
N ILE A 12 7.30 -18.35 -9.47
CA ILE A 12 7.25 -17.79 -8.12
C ILE A 12 6.76 -16.38 -8.35
N ASN A 13 5.48 -16.13 -8.11
CA ASN A 13 4.99 -14.77 -8.03
C ASN A 13 5.66 -14.16 -6.79
N PRO A 14 6.66 -13.28 -6.94
CA PRO A 14 7.40 -12.80 -5.80
C PRO A 14 6.55 -11.69 -5.20
N ARG A 15 5.64 -12.04 -4.30
CA ARG A 15 5.25 -11.10 -3.24
C ARG A 15 6.50 -10.89 -2.40
N LYS A 16 7.40 -10.05 -2.92
CA LYS A 16 8.60 -9.57 -2.26
C LYS A 16 8.16 -9.08 -0.90
N GLY A 17 8.85 -9.56 0.14
CA GLY A 17 8.68 -9.05 1.49
C GLY A 17 8.70 -7.52 1.43
N VAL A 18 7.56 -6.91 1.70
CA VAL A 18 7.48 -5.48 1.92
C VAL A 18 8.10 -5.28 3.29
N SER A 19 9.42 -5.12 3.29
CA SER A 19 10.13 -4.44 4.35
C SER A 19 9.53 -3.05 4.49
N VAL A 20 9.60 -2.52 5.71
CA VAL A 20 9.15 -1.19 6.13
C VAL A 20 9.82 -0.11 5.26
N MET A 21 9.31 0.12 4.04
CA MET A 21 9.89 1.02 3.05
C MET A 21 8.98 2.26 2.95
N ALA A 22 9.59 3.44 2.97
CA ALA A 22 8.89 4.70 2.71
C ALA A 22 8.13 4.59 1.38
N VAL A 23 6.81 4.75 1.41
CA VAL A 23 5.98 4.70 0.19
C VAL A 23 6.02 6.03 -0.53
N MET A 24 6.20 7.13 0.21
CA MET A 24 6.27 8.50 -0.28
C MET A 24 7.33 9.31 0.48
N ASN A 25 7.76 10.44 -0.10
CA ASN A 25 8.66 11.38 0.59
C ASN A 25 7.87 12.45 1.36
N LYS A 26 8.52 13.19 2.26
CA LYS A 26 7.88 14.21 3.13
C LYS A 26 7.18 15.33 2.35
N GLN A 27 7.69 15.73 1.19
CA GLN A 27 7.06 16.77 0.36
C GLN A 27 5.78 16.27 -0.32
N GLN A 28 5.78 15.02 -0.78
CA GLN A 28 4.58 14.36 -1.30
C GLN A 28 3.54 14.25 -0.19
N ALA A 29 3.95 13.82 1.00
CA ALA A 29 3.08 13.72 2.17
C ALA A 29 2.37 15.05 2.50
N LYS A 30 3.12 16.16 2.48
CA LYS A 30 2.55 17.48 2.72
C LYS A 30 1.51 17.87 1.66
N LYS A 31 1.81 17.60 0.37
CA LYS A 31 0.82 17.79 -0.69
C LYS A 31 -0.43 16.96 -0.42
N PHE A 32 -0.26 15.68 -0.10
CA PHE A 32 -1.33 14.73 0.28
C PHE A 32 -2.16 15.15 1.50
N ALA A 33 -1.62 15.98 2.39
CA ALA A 33 -2.32 16.47 3.57
C ALA A 33 -3.21 17.71 3.30
N GLU A 34 -3.05 18.38 2.14
CA GLU A 34 -3.60 19.72 1.88
C GLU A 34 -4.74 19.75 0.85
N MET A 35 -5.03 18.68 0.07
CA MET A 35 -6.17 18.66 -0.87
C MET A 35 -7.45 18.08 -0.26
N ASN A 36 -8.59 18.56 -0.76
CA ASN A 36 -9.92 18.23 -0.25
C ASN A 36 -10.50 16.91 -0.77
N ASP A 37 -10.13 16.45 -1.99
CA ASP A 37 -10.60 15.20 -2.61
C ASP A 37 -9.45 14.21 -2.88
N PHE A 38 -8.80 13.76 -1.80
CA PHE A 38 -7.49 13.09 -1.88
C PHE A 38 -7.54 11.56 -1.96
N PHE A 39 -8.67 10.94 -1.63
CA PHE A 39 -8.72 9.49 -1.45
C PHE A 39 -8.44 8.73 -2.76
N LEU A 40 -8.99 9.20 -3.89
CA LEU A 40 -8.75 8.62 -5.21
C LEU A 40 -7.28 8.74 -5.62
N ASP A 41 -6.66 9.91 -5.39
CA ASP A 41 -5.26 10.16 -5.75
C ASP A 41 -4.29 9.30 -4.93
N LEU A 42 -4.58 9.04 -3.66
CA LEU A 42 -3.76 8.14 -2.85
C LEU A 42 -3.91 6.69 -3.30
N LEU A 43 -5.13 6.25 -3.61
CA LEU A 43 -5.33 4.91 -4.16
C LEU A 43 -4.58 4.75 -5.49
N ASN A 44 -4.67 5.74 -6.39
CA ASN A 44 -3.91 5.76 -7.64
C ASN A 44 -2.41 5.67 -7.38
N TYR A 45 -1.88 6.49 -6.46
CA TYR A 45 -0.47 6.48 -6.09
C TYR A 45 -0.02 5.13 -5.52
N LEU A 46 -0.80 4.55 -4.59
CA LEU A 46 -0.50 3.24 -4.02
C LEU A 46 -0.51 2.14 -5.08
N ARG A 47 -1.39 2.24 -6.07
CA ARG A 47 -1.42 1.32 -7.22
C ARG A 47 -0.21 1.50 -8.14
N GLU A 48 0.16 2.74 -8.46
CA GLU A 48 1.35 3.04 -9.27
C GLU A 48 2.65 2.57 -8.60
N LYS A 49 2.72 2.68 -7.27
CA LYS A 49 3.82 2.14 -6.46
C LYS A 49 3.78 0.62 -6.30
N GLY A 50 2.74 -0.05 -6.79
CA GLY A 50 2.56 -1.49 -6.68
C GLY A 50 2.27 -1.98 -5.27
N VAL A 51 1.85 -1.08 -4.37
CA VAL A 51 1.45 -1.42 -2.99
C VAL A 51 0.10 -2.14 -2.99
N ILE A 52 -0.82 -1.71 -3.86
CA ILE A 52 -2.12 -2.35 -4.09
C ILE A 52 -2.27 -2.68 -5.58
N ASP A 53 -3.03 -3.72 -5.91
CA ASP A 53 -3.33 -4.08 -7.30
C ASP A 53 -4.59 -3.36 -7.83
N LYS A 54 -4.91 -3.55 -9.11
CA LYS A 54 -6.09 -2.91 -9.74
C LYS A 54 -7.41 -3.35 -9.08
N LYS A 55 -7.49 -4.58 -8.57
CA LYS A 55 -8.69 -5.12 -7.93
C LYS A 55 -8.87 -4.51 -6.55
N ASP A 56 -7.78 -4.43 -5.78
CA ASP A 56 -7.73 -3.79 -4.47
C ASP A 56 -8.03 -2.30 -4.60
N HIS A 57 -7.49 -1.61 -5.62
CA HIS A 57 -7.82 -0.22 -5.92
C HIS A 57 -9.33 0.01 -6.09
N SER A 58 -9.98 -0.72 -7.01
CA SER A 58 -11.42 -0.58 -7.26
C SER A 58 -12.25 -0.94 -6.03
N LYS A 59 -11.83 -1.95 -5.28
CA LYS A 59 -12.52 -2.36 -4.06
C LYS A 59 -12.41 -1.25 -3.01
N LEU A 60 -11.20 -0.79 -2.68
CA LEU A 60 -10.93 0.23 -1.68
C LEU A 60 -11.60 1.56 -2.00
N LEU A 61 -11.73 1.92 -3.28
CA LEU A 61 -12.48 3.08 -3.71
C LEU A 61 -13.95 3.04 -3.26
N LEU A 62 -14.57 1.85 -3.27
CA LEU A 62 -15.98 1.65 -2.90
C LEU A 62 -16.19 1.55 -1.39
N ILE A 63 -15.27 0.90 -0.67
CA ILE A 63 -15.40 0.67 0.78
C ILE A 63 -14.81 1.79 1.64
N GLY A 64 -13.99 2.67 1.06
CA GLY A 64 -13.51 3.88 1.72
C GLY A 64 -12.28 3.70 2.60
N TYR A 65 -11.97 4.78 3.33
CA TYR A 65 -10.70 5.03 4.01
C TYR A 65 -10.36 4.01 5.11
N GLU A 66 -11.31 3.63 5.95
CA GLU A 66 -11.04 2.69 7.05
C GLU A 66 -10.53 1.35 6.53
N ARG A 67 -11.15 0.83 5.47
CA ARG A 67 -10.72 -0.42 4.83
C ARG A 67 -9.36 -0.30 4.16
N LEU A 68 -8.99 0.89 3.68
CA LEU A 68 -7.63 1.15 3.19
C LEU A 68 -6.62 1.02 4.33
N VAL A 69 -6.87 1.64 5.48
CA VAL A 69 -5.95 1.57 6.64
C VAL A 69 -5.79 0.12 7.12
N GLU A 70 -6.90 -0.63 7.26
CA GLU A 70 -6.86 -2.05 7.61
C GLU A 70 -6.07 -2.88 6.58
N HIS A 71 -6.28 -2.61 5.29
CA HIS A 71 -5.58 -3.31 4.23
C HIS A 71 -4.07 -3.05 4.29
N LEU A 72 -3.66 -1.78 4.43
CA LEU A 72 -2.26 -1.37 4.54
C LEU A 72 -1.57 -1.98 5.76
N GLN A 73 -2.28 -2.10 6.88
CA GLN A 73 -1.79 -2.82 8.06
C GLN A 73 -1.63 -4.32 7.78
N LYS A 74 -2.62 -4.95 7.14
CA LYS A 74 -2.60 -6.39 6.81
C LYS A 74 -1.44 -6.76 5.89
N ILE A 75 -1.11 -5.90 4.93
CA ILE A 75 0.05 -6.09 4.04
C ILE A 75 1.37 -5.55 4.63
N LYS A 76 1.36 -5.11 5.89
CA LYS A 76 2.51 -4.64 6.68
C LYS A 76 3.23 -3.41 6.11
N VAL A 77 2.52 -2.58 5.36
CA VAL A 77 3.03 -1.26 4.91
C VAL A 77 3.11 -0.28 6.08
N ILE A 78 2.11 -0.33 6.96
CA ILE A 78 2.05 0.41 8.22
C ILE A 78 1.92 -0.54 9.40
N SER A 79 2.40 -0.11 10.56
CA SER A 79 2.30 -0.81 11.84
C SER A 79 0.92 -0.67 12.46
N ALA A 80 0.61 -1.51 13.46
CA ALA A 80 -0.64 -1.43 14.20
C ALA A 80 -0.80 -0.13 15.01
N LYS A 81 0.30 0.57 15.32
CA LYS A 81 0.28 1.89 15.96
C LYS A 81 -0.09 2.96 14.93
N GLU A 82 0.64 3.01 13.82
CA GLU A 82 0.37 3.92 12.70
C GLU A 82 -1.06 3.77 12.16
N ALA A 83 -1.57 2.54 12.08
CA ALA A 83 -2.96 2.28 11.69
C ALA A 83 -3.98 2.86 12.69
N ARG A 84 -3.75 2.68 14.00
CA ARG A 84 -4.61 3.28 15.04
C ARG A 84 -4.58 4.80 15.00
N ASP A 85 -3.40 5.38 14.83
CA ASP A 85 -3.22 6.83 14.73
C ASP A 85 -3.91 7.38 13.46
N ALA A 86 -3.83 6.65 12.34
CA ALA A 86 -4.54 6.96 11.10
C ALA A 86 -6.07 6.91 11.22
N MET A 87 -6.62 5.95 11.97
CA MET A 87 -8.06 5.88 12.24
C MET A 87 -8.53 7.03 13.15
N LYS A 88 -7.72 7.40 14.14
CA LYS A 88 -8.07 8.43 15.13
C LYS A 88 -7.91 9.86 14.61
N ASN A 89 -6.78 10.12 13.95
CA ASN A 89 -6.40 11.46 13.50
C ASN A 89 -6.71 11.68 12.01
N GLY A 90 -7.29 10.67 11.37
CA GLY A 90 -7.68 10.70 9.97
C GLY A 90 -6.50 10.74 9.01
N TYR A 91 -6.81 11.21 7.80
CA TYR A 91 -6.01 11.02 6.60
C TYR A 91 -4.59 11.56 6.68
N LYS A 92 -4.39 12.75 7.30
CA LYS A 92 -3.06 13.34 7.46
C LYS A 92 -2.10 12.40 8.19
N SER A 93 -2.59 11.69 9.20
CA SER A 93 -1.78 10.73 9.97
C SER A 93 -1.40 9.51 9.14
N LEU A 94 -2.29 9.02 8.26
CA LEU A 94 -1.95 7.93 7.34
C LEU A 94 -0.85 8.36 6.38
N VAL A 95 -0.99 9.52 5.75
CA VAL A 95 -0.05 10.06 4.78
C VAL A 95 1.34 10.23 5.38
N TYR A 96 1.45 10.76 6.61
CA TYR A 96 2.73 10.82 7.31
C TYR A 96 3.29 9.44 7.66
N SER A 97 2.44 8.46 8.01
CA SER A 97 2.89 7.08 8.27
C SER A 97 3.47 6.40 7.03
N LEU A 98 2.99 6.78 5.85
CA LEU A 98 3.50 6.33 4.56
C LEU A 98 4.78 7.07 4.14
N ALA A 99 5.07 8.21 4.76
CA ALA A 99 6.20 9.09 4.47
C ALA A 99 7.34 8.88 5.48
N LYS A 100 8.15 7.83 5.26
CA LYS A 100 9.34 7.55 6.11
C LYS A 100 10.55 8.34 5.61
#